data_AF-A0A5M8RXW6-F1
#
_entry.id   AF-A0A5M8RXW6-F1
#
_cell.length_a   1.000
_cell.length_b   1.000
_cell.length_c   1.000
_cell.angle_alpha   90.00
_cell.angle_beta   90.00
_cell.angle_gamma   90.00
#
_symmetry.space_group_name_H-M   'P 1'
#
loop_
_entity.id
_entity.type
_entity.pdbx_description
1 polymer ?
#
loop_
_entity_poly.entity_id
_entity_poly.type
_entity_poly.pdbx_seq_one_letter_code
_entity_poly.pdbx_strand_id
1 'polypeptide(L)' 'MTEQKKTHPQYAKELKYGNTVVRIAKPDPVDENQKQKILMDYHQAGWAILGELLTKNDK' A
#
# COMPACT_ATOMS: atom_id res chain seq x y z
N MET A 1 -3.83 28.11 17.33
CA MET A 1 -2.47 27.78 16.82
C MET A 1 -2.22 26.33 17.15
N THR A 2 -2.41 25.43 16.19
CA THR A 2 -2.22 23.98 16.41
C THR A 2 -0.74 23.65 16.23
N GLU A 3 -0.07 23.32 17.33
CA GLU A 3 1.29 22.82 17.35
C GLU A 3 1.39 21.55 16.49
N GLN A 4 2.06 21.65 15.35
CA GLN A 4 2.46 20.49 14.57
C GLN A 4 3.51 19.73 15.37
N LYS A 5 3.11 18.68 16.10
CA LYS A 5 4.02 17.72 16.70
C LYS A 5 4.86 17.10 15.59
N LYS A 6 6.11 17.57 15.46
CA LYS A 6 7.16 16.98 14.62
C LYS A 6 7.48 15.60 15.16
N THR A 7 6.74 14.59 14.73
CA THR A 7 7.02 13.18 15.02
C THR A 7 8.31 12.80 14.29
N HIS A 8 9.26 12.23 15.03
CA HIS A 8 10.49 11.70 14.43
C HIS A 8 10.11 10.68 13.34
N PRO A 9 10.74 10.69 12.15
CA PRO A 9 10.39 9.76 11.09
C PRO A 9 10.62 8.34 11.59
N GLN A 10 9.54 7.60 11.82
CA GLN A 10 9.62 6.18 12.14
C GLN A 10 10.02 5.48 10.85
N TYR A 11 11.23 4.93 10.80
CA TYR A 11 11.69 4.23 9.61
C TYR A 11 11.10 2.82 9.59
N ALA A 12 10.55 2.40 8.45
CA ALA A 12 10.09 1.04 8.24
C ALA A 12 11.24 0.05 8.14
N LYS A 13 12.41 0.49 7.65
CA LYS A 13 13.60 -0.36 7.49
C LYS A 13 14.86 0.50 7.45
N GLU A 14 15.95 -0.02 7.97
CA GLU A 14 17.30 0.52 7.81
C GLU A 14 18.16 -0.49 7.04
N LEU A 15 18.90 -0.02 6.06
CA LEU A 15 19.84 -0.80 5.25
C LEU A 15 21.21 -0.14 5.34
N LYS A 16 22.26 -0.92 5.60
CA LYS A 16 23.64 -0.43 5.66
C LYS A 16 24.44 -0.94 4.46
N TYR A 17 25.10 -0.01 3.76
CA TYR A 17 25.96 -0.28 2.61
C TYR A 17 27.32 0.40 2.85
N GLY A 18 28.29 -0.35 3.37
CA GLY A 18 29.59 0.21 3.79
C GLY A 18 29.40 1.30 4.85
N ASN A 19 29.77 2.54 4.51
CA ASN A 19 29.60 3.72 5.36
C ASN A 19 28.24 4.44 5.17
N THR A 20 27.40 3.98 4.25
CA THR A 20 26.10 4.59 3.95
C THR A 20 24.97 3.88 4.69
N VAL A 21 24.07 4.66 5.30
CA VAL A 21 22.85 4.17 5.96
C VAL A 21 21.64 4.68 5.18
N VAL A 22 20.90 3.77 4.56
CA VAL A 22 19.64 4.06 3.87
C VAL A 22 18.50 3.75 4.82
N ARG A 23 17.65 4.74 5.09
CA ARG A 23 16.48 4.57 5.94
C ARG A 23 15.22 4.73 5.13
N ILE A 24 14.42 3.67 5.07
CA ILE A 24 13.14 3.62 4.37
C ILE A 24 12.10 4.22 5.31
N ALA A 25 11.49 5.33 4.93
CA ALA A 25 10.42 5.95 5.70
C ALA A 25 9.22 5.01 5.79
N LYS A 26 8.61 4.90 6.98
CA LYS A 26 7.34 4.19 7.12
C LYS A 26 6.24 5.03 6.50
N PRO A 27 5.39 4.45 5.62
CA PRO A 27 4.23 5.16 5.11
C PRO A 27 3.28 5.48 6.27
N ASP A 28 2.51 6.55 6.09
CA ASP A 28 1.46 6.88 7.04
C ASP A 28 0.46 5.71 7.19
N PRO A 29 -0.04 5.45 8.40
CA PRO A 29 -1.03 4.41 8.60
C PRO A 29 -2.28 4.74 7.79
N VAL A 30 -2.69 3.80 6.93
CA VAL A 30 -3.92 3.89 6.15
C VAL A 30 -5.12 3.69 7.09
N ASP A 31 -6.13 4.55 6.98
CA ASP A 31 -7.40 4.39 7.71
C ASP A 31 -8.12 3.10 7.31
N GLU A 32 -8.92 2.54 8.21
CA GLU A 32 -9.62 1.27 7.97
C GLU A 32 -10.60 1.38 6.80
N ASN A 33 -11.31 2.51 6.64
CA ASN A 33 -12.21 2.69 5.50
C ASN A 33 -11.45 2.71 4.17
N GLN A 34 -10.27 3.33 4.16
CA GLN A 34 -9.43 3.39 2.96
C GLN A 34 -8.87 2.01 2.61
N LYS A 35 -8.48 1.20 3.61
CA LYS A 35 -8.11 -0.21 3.38
C LYS A 35 -9.26 -1.00 2.79
N GLN A 36 -10.47 -0.89 3.35
CA GLN A 36 -11.64 -1.61 2.86
C GLN A 36 -11.97 -1.22 1.42
N LYS A 37 -11.86 0.07 1.07
CA LYS A 37 -12.02 0.53 -0.31
C LYS A 37 -11.01 -0.12 -1.25
N ILE A 38 -9.73 -0.09 -0.88
CA ILE A 38 -8.66 -0.71 -1.68
C ILE A 38 -8.93 -2.22 -1.89
N LEU A 39 -9.32 -2.93 -0.83
CA LEU A 39 -9.64 -4.36 -0.92
C LEU A 39 -10.84 -4.63 -1.84
N MET A 40 -11.88 -3.80 -1.78
CA MET A 40 -13.03 -3.91 -2.66
C MET A 40 -12.66 -3.68 -4.13
N ASP A 41 -11.84 -2.66 -4.40
CA ASP A 41 -11.36 -2.35 -5.76
C ASP A 41 -10.58 -3.54 -6.34
N TYR A 42 -9.69 -4.16 -5.56
CA TYR A 42 -8.97 -5.38 -5.98
C TYR A 42 -9.90 -6.57 -6.21
N HIS A 43 -10.88 -6.77 -5.35
CA HIS A 43 -11.86 -7.84 -5.51
C HIS A 43 -12.67 -7.69 -6.80
N GLN A 44 -13.15 -6.47 -7.09
CA GLN A 44 -13.88 -6.18 -8.32
C GLN A 44 -13.00 -6.39 -9.57
N ALA A 45 -11.76 -5.90 -9.54
CA ALA A 45 -10.81 -6.12 -10.64
C ALA A 45 -10.54 -7.62 -10.87
N GLY A 46 -10.37 -8.40 -9.80
CA GLY A 46 -10.17 -9.84 -9.88
C GLY A 46 -11.36 -10.56 -10.54
N TRP A 47 -12.59 -10.21 -10.17
CA TRP A 47 -13.79 -10.77 -10.79
C TRP A 47 -13.94 -10.37 -12.26
N ALA A 48 -13.62 -9.12 -12.61
CA ALA A 48 -13.65 -8.68 -14.00
C ALA A 48 -12.68 -9.51 -14.87
N ILE A 49 -11.45 -9.73 -14.38
CA ILE A 49 -10.46 -10.56 -15.06
C ILE A 49 -10.96 -12.00 -15.22
N LEU A 50 -11.52 -12.60 -14.16
CA LEU A 50 -12.07 -13.96 -14.23
C LEU A 50 -13.23 -14.06 -15.23
N GLY A 51 -14.13 -13.08 -15.24
CA GLY A 51 -15.24 -13.02 -16.20
C GLY A 51 -14.75 -12.96 -17.65
N GLU A 52 -13.72 -12.15 -17.93
CA GLU A 52 -13.08 -12.13 -19.25
C GLU A 52 -12.46 -13.46 -19.64
N LEU A 53 -11.79 -14.13 -18.70
CA LEU A 53 -11.13 -15.42 -18.98
C LEU A 53 -12.16 -16.52 -19.28
N LEU A 54 -13.25 -16.58 -18.51
CA LEU A 54 -14.32 -17.55 -18.73
C LEU A 54 -15.01 -17.31 -20.09
N THR A 55 -15.37 -16.07 -20.39
CA THR A 55 -16.04 -15.73 -21.65
C THR A 55 -15.16 -15.89 -22.90
N LYS A 56 -13.82 -15.80 -22.76
CA LYS A 56 -12.87 -16.07 -23.85
C LYS A 56 -12.60 -17.56 -24.05
N ASN A 57 -12.70 -18.40 -23.02
CA ASN A 57 -12.50 -19.85 -23.12
C ASN A 57 -13.74 -20.61 -23.63
N ASP A 58 -14.93 -20.03 -23.49
CA ASP A 58 -16.19 -20.61 -23.98
C ASP A 58 -16.49 -20.30 -25.47
N LYS A 59 -15.55 -19.68 -26.20
CA LYS A 59 -15.63 -19.38 -27.64
C LYS A 59 -14.50 -20.06 -28.42
#